data_AF-A0A2V8UEI7-F1
#
_entry.id   AF-A0A2V8UEI7-F1
#
_cell.length_a   1.000
_cell.length_b   1.000
_cell.length_c   1.000
_cell.angle_alpha   90.00
_cell.angle_beta   90.00
_cell.angle_gamma   90.00
#
_symmetry.space_group_name_H-M   'P 1'
#
loop_
_entity.id
_entity.type
_entity.pdbx_description
1 polymer ?
#
loop_
_entity_poly.entity_id
_entity_poly.type
_entity_poly.pdbx_seq_one_letter_code
_entity_poly.pdbx_strand_id
1 'polypeptide(L)'
;MRSNELQRREFLVTLAALSAAAQGLDAASSGGMVYRKLGSTYEKISAIGLGGYHIGVPKDANEGIKIIRSALDRGMNFLDNCWDYHDGDSEVRMGNALRDGYRQKAFLMTKFDGRTKASTIKQIDESLKRLQTDHIDLIQYHENIRMEDPDRFFAPGGALEGVMAAKQAGKVRYIGFTGHKDPAVHLRMLDIAAQHKFHFDSCQMPLNVMDAHFRSFTHQVVPQLVKEGIAVLGMKPIGSGEILKSGVVTPIECLHYALSLPTSTVINGCDSMDRLNQAFEAVRTFKPMSQADVVKLLAKTTQAAMTGQFEPFKTTSMFDGTARHPEWLG
;
A
#
# COMPACT_ATOMS: atom_id res chain seq x y z
N MET A 1 22.02 -12.48 -25.02
CA MET A 1 22.78 -11.24 -24.74
C MET A 1 21.87 -10.05 -24.35
N ARG A 2 20.74 -9.78 -25.03
CA ARG A 2 19.78 -8.72 -24.62
C ARG A 2 19.16 -8.89 -23.22
N SER A 3 18.95 -10.13 -22.75
CA SER A 3 18.36 -10.40 -21.42
C SER A 3 19.28 -10.01 -20.25
N ASN A 4 20.59 -10.24 -20.41
CA ASN A 4 21.57 -9.92 -19.36
C ASN A 4 21.76 -8.40 -19.19
N GLU A 5 21.63 -7.60 -20.24
CA GLU A 5 21.73 -6.13 -20.14
C GLU A 5 20.49 -5.50 -19.50
N LEU A 6 19.30 -6.02 -19.79
CA LEU A 6 18.05 -5.60 -19.15
C LEU A 6 18.08 -5.94 -17.65
N GLN A 7 18.45 -7.17 -17.28
CA GLN A 7 18.65 -7.56 -15.88
C GLN A 7 19.70 -6.70 -15.18
N ARG A 8 20.82 -6.35 -15.85
CA ARG A 8 21.84 -5.46 -15.26
C ARG A 8 21.35 -4.04 -15.06
N ARG A 9 20.55 -3.49 -15.99
CA ARG A 9 19.97 -2.14 -15.88
C ARG A 9 18.89 -2.07 -14.82
N GLU A 10 17.97 -3.03 -14.77
CA GLU A 10 16.94 -3.15 -13.73
C GLU A 10 17.57 -3.32 -12.33
N PHE A 11 18.65 -4.10 -12.25
CA PHE A 11 19.43 -4.26 -11.04
C PHE A 11 20.10 -2.94 -10.61
N LEU A 12 20.71 -2.19 -11.52
CA LEU A 12 21.31 -0.87 -11.24
C LEU A 12 20.30 0.20 -10.80
N VAL A 13 19.09 0.16 -11.34
CA VAL A 13 18.00 1.05 -10.94
C VAL A 13 17.50 0.71 -9.53
N THR A 14 17.38 -0.57 -9.21
CA THR A 14 17.06 -1.05 -7.85
C THR A 14 18.14 -0.60 -6.84
N LEU A 15 19.39 -0.51 -7.28
CA LEU A 15 20.52 -0.05 -6.45
C LEU A 15 20.52 1.45 -6.16
N ALA A 16 20.19 2.27 -7.15
CA ALA A 16 20.00 3.70 -6.94
C ALA A 16 18.84 3.97 -5.97
N ALA A 17 17.76 3.18 -6.09
CA ALA A 17 16.59 3.26 -5.21
C ALA A 17 16.88 2.91 -3.74
N LEU A 18 17.68 1.86 -3.48
CA LEU A 18 18.11 1.50 -2.13
C LEU A 18 18.97 2.62 -1.48
N SER A 19 19.81 3.29 -2.28
CA SER A 19 20.64 4.40 -1.81
C SER A 19 19.81 5.63 -1.45
N ALA A 20 18.74 5.92 -2.20
CA ALA A 20 17.79 6.99 -1.89
C ALA A 20 16.92 6.69 -0.66
N ALA A 21 16.53 5.42 -0.46
CA ALA A 21 15.78 4.98 0.72
C ALA A 21 16.54 5.22 2.03
N ALA A 22 17.87 5.09 2.01
CA ALA A 22 18.72 5.37 3.17
C ALA A 22 18.86 6.88 3.49
N GLN A 23 18.75 7.74 2.48
CA GLN A 23 18.88 9.20 2.65
C GLN A 23 17.60 9.88 3.19
N GLY A 24 16.45 9.18 3.13
CA GLY A 24 15.15 9.69 3.60
C GLY A 24 14.75 9.26 5.02
N LEU A 25 15.66 8.63 5.77
CA LEU A 25 15.40 8.21 7.15
C LEU A 25 15.63 9.39 8.10
N ASP A 26 14.54 9.97 8.61
CA ASP A 26 14.66 10.79 9.81
C ASP A 26 15.02 9.87 10.99
N ALA A 27 15.93 10.34 11.85
CA ALA A 27 16.33 9.62 13.06
C ALA A 27 15.10 9.22 13.87
N ALA A 28 15.12 8.02 14.47
CA ALA A 28 14.00 7.49 15.24
C ALA A 28 13.53 8.52 16.29
N SER A 29 12.24 8.87 16.23
CA SER A 29 11.63 9.78 17.22
C SER A 29 11.48 9.09 18.57
N SER A 30 11.04 9.83 19.60
CA SER A 30 10.72 9.28 20.92
C SER A 30 9.79 8.06 20.79
N GLY A 31 10.30 6.86 21.12
CA GLY A 31 9.56 5.59 20.99
C GLY A 31 10.09 4.63 19.92
N GLY A 32 11.10 5.00 19.13
CA GLY A 32 11.79 4.09 18.20
C GLY A 32 11.11 3.89 16.84
N MET A 33 10.01 4.60 16.55
CA MET A 33 9.37 4.58 15.23
C MET A 33 10.16 5.42 14.21
N VAL A 34 10.32 4.87 13.02
CA VAL A 34 10.93 5.52 11.86
C VAL A 34 9.83 6.22 11.05
N TYR A 35 10.07 7.46 10.63
CA TYR A 35 9.16 8.23 9.79
C TYR A 35 9.80 8.58 8.46
N ARG A 36 8.96 8.68 7.41
CA ARG A 36 9.36 9.04 6.05
C ARG A 36 8.37 10.03 5.47
N LYS A 37 8.81 10.77 4.46
CA LYS A 37 7.91 11.63 3.68
C LYS A 37 6.95 10.80 2.83
N LEU A 38 5.70 11.25 2.71
CA LEU A 38 4.79 10.75 1.69
C LEU A 38 5.17 11.38 0.34
N GLY A 39 5.99 10.67 -0.45
CA GLY A 39 6.44 11.15 -1.76
C GLY A 39 7.12 12.52 -1.68
N SER A 40 6.72 13.43 -2.55
CA SER A 40 7.19 14.83 -2.60
C SER A 40 6.46 15.78 -1.64
N THR A 41 5.50 15.29 -0.84
CA THR A 41 4.74 16.12 0.11
C THR A 41 5.54 16.46 1.38
N TYR A 42 4.96 17.31 2.23
CA TYR A 42 5.52 17.64 3.55
C TYR A 42 5.07 16.70 4.67
N GLU A 43 4.19 15.74 4.39
CA GLU A 43 3.64 14.82 5.37
C GLU A 43 4.70 13.84 5.86
N LYS A 44 4.76 13.61 7.18
CA LYS A 44 5.59 12.57 7.78
C LYS A 44 4.73 11.42 8.26
N ILE A 45 4.94 10.25 7.68
CA ILE A 45 4.19 9.03 7.98
C ILE A 45 5.13 7.95 8.51
N SER A 46 4.61 7.06 9.35
CA SER A 46 5.37 5.94 9.90
C SER A 46 5.81 5.00 8.77
N ALA A 47 7.08 4.57 8.81
CA ALA A 47 7.69 3.73 7.78
C ALA A 47 7.03 2.34 7.69
N ILE A 48 6.35 1.91 8.75
CA ILE A 48 5.40 0.79 8.73
C ILE A 48 4.01 1.35 9.07
N GLY A 49 2.99 0.87 8.38
CA GLY A 49 1.59 1.25 8.57
C GLY A 49 0.71 0.06 8.88
N LEU A 50 -0.50 0.32 9.36
CA LEU A 50 -1.48 -0.70 9.72
C LEU A 50 -2.46 -0.94 8.57
N GLY A 51 -2.51 -2.18 8.06
CA GLY A 51 -3.42 -2.58 6.98
C GLY A 51 -4.82 -2.91 7.47
N GLY A 52 -5.83 -2.25 6.91
CA GLY A 52 -7.21 -2.28 7.42
C GLY A 52 -7.92 -3.61 7.28
N TYR A 53 -7.68 -4.36 6.20
CA TYR A 53 -8.35 -5.66 5.99
C TYR A 53 -8.24 -6.58 7.22
N HIS A 54 -7.05 -6.64 7.85
CA HIS A 54 -6.81 -7.55 8.98
C HIS A 54 -7.50 -7.09 10.28
N ILE A 55 -7.93 -5.83 10.37
CA ILE A 55 -8.70 -5.30 11.51
C ILE A 55 -10.13 -5.85 11.54
N GLY A 56 -10.67 -6.23 10.38
CA GLY A 56 -11.97 -6.89 10.27
C GLY A 56 -11.94 -8.40 10.58
N VAL A 57 -10.75 -9.02 10.64
CA VAL A 57 -10.60 -10.47 10.84
C VAL A 57 -10.98 -10.94 12.25
N PRO A 58 -10.60 -10.26 13.35
CA PRO A 58 -11.03 -10.65 14.69
C PRO A 58 -12.55 -10.72 14.82
N LYS A 59 -13.07 -11.76 15.49
CA LYS A 59 -14.50 -11.89 15.76
C LYS A 59 -15.02 -10.79 16.68
N ASP A 60 -14.23 -10.45 17.71
CA ASP A 60 -14.53 -9.33 18.60
C ASP A 60 -13.97 -8.04 18.00
N ALA A 61 -14.86 -7.08 17.71
CA ALA A 61 -14.50 -5.77 17.20
C ALA A 61 -13.57 -4.99 18.16
N ASN A 62 -13.65 -5.25 19.47
CA ASN A 62 -12.81 -4.59 20.46
C ASN A 62 -11.32 -4.95 20.29
N GLU A 63 -11.00 -6.15 19.80
CA GLU A 63 -9.61 -6.53 19.50
C GLU A 63 -9.05 -5.70 18.33
N GLY A 64 -9.84 -5.49 17.27
CA GLY A 64 -9.46 -4.60 16.16
C GLY A 64 -9.22 -3.16 16.63
N ILE A 65 -10.14 -2.62 17.45
CA ILE A 65 -10.01 -1.29 18.05
C ILE A 65 -8.74 -1.17 18.92
N LYS A 66 -8.48 -2.19 19.74
CA LYS A 66 -7.30 -2.26 20.61
C LYS A 66 -6.01 -2.28 19.80
N ILE A 67 -5.96 -3.04 18.70
CA ILE A 67 -4.80 -3.07 17.78
C ILE A 67 -4.54 -1.66 17.21
N ILE A 68 -5.59 -0.99 16.70
CA ILE A 68 -5.45 0.36 16.11
C ILE A 68 -4.95 1.36 17.16
N ARG A 69 -5.58 1.43 18.33
CA ARG A 69 -5.19 2.38 19.38
C ARG A 69 -3.77 2.10 19.89
N SER A 70 -3.42 0.83 20.09
CA SER A 70 -2.07 0.42 20.48
C SER A 70 -1.02 0.81 19.43
N ALA A 71 -1.36 0.73 18.14
CA ALA A 71 -0.48 1.15 17.05
C ALA A 71 -0.21 2.65 17.11
N LEU A 72 -1.28 3.46 17.22
CA LEU A 72 -1.21 4.92 17.31
C LEU A 72 -0.46 5.40 18.55
N ASP A 73 -0.69 4.79 19.71
CA ASP A 73 -0.01 5.14 20.97
C ASP A 73 1.49 4.85 20.94
N ARG A 74 1.93 3.99 20.01
CA ARG A 74 3.34 3.65 19.77
C ARG A 74 3.92 4.34 18.53
N GLY A 75 3.22 5.34 17.99
CA GLY A 75 3.69 6.19 16.89
C GLY A 75 3.47 5.64 15.47
N MET A 76 2.75 4.53 15.30
CA MET A 76 2.37 4.08 13.95
C MET A 76 1.16 4.90 13.47
N ASN A 77 1.42 5.98 12.72
CA ASN A 77 0.39 6.94 12.33
C ASN A 77 -0.28 6.63 10.98
N PHE A 78 0.30 5.79 10.11
CA PHE A 78 -0.30 5.48 8.81
C PHE A 78 -1.33 4.34 8.93
N LEU A 79 -2.60 4.64 8.64
CA LEU A 79 -3.71 3.68 8.71
C LEU A 79 -4.35 3.51 7.33
N ASP A 80 -4.23 2.30 6.77
CA ASP A 80 -4.85 1.90 5.50
C ASP A 80 -6.22 1.25 5.74
N ASN A 81 -7.18 1.53 4.86
CA ASN A 81 -8.47 0.85 4.83
C ASN A 81 -9.02 0.76 3.40
N CYS A 82 -10.20 0.19 3.22
CA CYS A 82 -10.93 0.21 1.95
C CYS A 82 -12.44 0.20 2.21
N TRP A 83 -13.21 0.83 1.32
CA TRP A 83 -14.67 0.84 1.37
C TRP A 83 -15.29 -0.57 1.39
N ASP A 84 -14.68 -1.55 0.72
CA ASP A 84 -15.22 -2.91 0.59
C ASP A 84 -14.76 -3.90 1.68
N TYR A 85 -13.80 -3.53 2.52
CA TYR A 85 -13.21 -4.48 3.47
C TYR A 85 -14.23 -4.93 4.50
N HIS A 86 -14.54 -6.23 4.48
CA HIS A 86 -15.54 -6.86 5.33
C HIS A 86 -16.91 -6.18 5.22
N ASP A 87 -17.35 -5.90 3.99
CA ASP A 87 -18.61 -5.19 3.70
C ASP A 87 -18.68 -3.82 4.41
N GLY A 88 -17.51 -3.20 4.63
CA GLY A 88 -17.36 -1.92 5.32
C GLY A 88 -17.11 -2.00 6.82
N ASP A 89 -17.21 -3.18 7.45
CA ASP A 89 -17.03 -3.31 8.90
C ASP A 89 -15.63 -2.88 9.35
N SER A 90 -14.62 -3.06 8.48
CA SER A 90 -13.26 -2.57 8.74
C SER A 90 -13.21 -1.06 8.94
N GLU A 91 -13.95 -0.27 8.16
CA GLU A 91 -14.04 1.18 8.33
C GLU A 91 -14.82 1.56 9.58
N VAL A 92 -15.88 0.82 9.93
CA VAL A 92 -16.65 1.04 11.16
C VAL A 92 -15.77 0.85 12.40
N ARG A 93 -14.99 -0.23 12.44
CA ARG A 93 -14.03 -0.50 13.52
C ARG A 93 -12.96 0.58 13.61
N MET A 94 -12.44 1.02 12.46
CA MET A 94 -11.45 2.09 12.40
C MET A 94 -12.01 3.43 12.88
N GLY A 95 -13.21 3.82 12.44
CA GLY A 95 -13.88 5.02 12.93
C GLY A 95 -14.11 5.00 14.44
N ASN A 96 -14.57 3.86 14.98
CA ASN A 96 -14.73 3.68 16.42
C ASN A 96 -13.43 3.84 17.20
N ALA A 97 -12.30 3.37 16.65
CA ALA A 97 -10.98 3.50 17.26
C ALA A 97 -10.44 4.94 17.25
N LEU A 98 -10.79 5.73 16.22
CA LEU A 98 -10.31 7.09 16.01
C LEU A 98 -11.04 8.16 16.85
N ARG A 99 -12.09 7.79 17.57
CA ARG A 99 -12.74 8.64 18.58
C ARG A 99 -11.77 9.04 19.70
N ASP A 100 -12.21 9.93 20.57
CA ASP A 100 -11.46 10.36 21.77
C ASP A 100 -10.09 10.98 21.45
N GLY A 101 -10.02 11.72 20.33
CA GLY A 101 -8.82 12.43 19.89
C GLY A 101 -7.82 11.59 19.08
N TYR A 102 -8.03 10.28 18.92
CA TYR A 102 -7.13 9.43 18.15
C TYR A 102 -7.05 9.80 16.66
N ARG A 103 -8.10 10.40 16.09
CA ARG A 103 -8.09 10.91 14.70
C ARG A 103 -6.92 11.85 14.42
N GLN A 104 -6.51 12.67 15.39
CA GLN A 104 -5.41 13.63 15.25
C GLN A 104 -4.03 12.97 15.27
N LYS A 105 -3.94 11.71 15.71
CA LYS A 105 -2.71 10.91 15.69
C LYS A 105 -2.52 10.17 14.37
N ALA A 106 -3.54 10.13 13.50
CA ALA A 106 -3.57 9.27 12.33
C ALA A 106 -3.43 10.06 11.02
N PHE A 107 -2.60 9.53 10.12
CA PHE A 107 -2.73 9.74 8.68
C PHE A 107 -3.65 8.63 8.15
N LEU A 108 -4.91 9.00 7.88
CA LEU A 108 -5.99 8.07 7.58
C LEU A 108 -6.22 7.97 6.07
N MET A 109 -6.18 6.75 5.53
CA MET A 109 -6.43 6.52 4.13
C MET A 109 -7.47 5.42 3.89
N THR A 110 -8.25 5.56 2.83
CA THR A 110 -9.16 4.52 2.35
C THR A 110 -9.18 4.47 0.82
N LYS A 111 -9.98 3.57 0.25
CA LYS A 111 -10.07 3.34 -1.19
C LYS A 111 -11.53 3.19 -1.59
N PHE A 112 -11.79 3.39 -2.87
CA PHE A 112 -13.11 3.21 -3.48
C PHE A 112 -12.99 2.34 -4.74
N ASP A 113 -14.04 1.60 -5.04
CA ASP A 113 -14.16 0.70 -6.19
C ASP A 113 -14.93 1.33 -7.36
N GLY A 114 -15.67 2.41 -7.11
CA GLY A 114 -16.43 3.13 -8.13
C GLY A 114 -15.59 3.50 -9.37
N ARG A 115 -16.16 3.28 -10.55
CA ARG A 115 -15.60 3.64 -11.86
C ARG A 115 -16.33 4.81 -12.50
N THR A 116 -17.50 5.19 -11.97
CA THR A 116 -18.24 6.38 -12.38
C THR A 116 -18.12 7.47 -11.31
N LYS A 117 -18.36 8.71 -11.70
CA LYS A 117 -18.45 9.85 -10.78
C LYS A 117 -19.46 9.60 -9.65
N ALA A 118 -20.62 9.06 -9.99
CA ALA A 118 -21.70 8.82 -9.03
C ALA A 118 -21.35 7.73 -8.02
N SER A 119 -20.82 6.58 -8.47
CA SER A 119 -20.40 5.51 -7.55
C SER A 119 -19.22 5.94 -6.68
N THR A 120 -18.27 6.71 -7.25
CA THR A 120 -17.13 7.26 -6.52
C THR A 120 -17.56 8.20 -5.39
N ILE A 121 -18.41 9.20 -5.66
CA ILE A 121 -18.89 10.15 -4.64
C ILE A 121 -19.65 9.40 -3.54
N LYS A 122 -20.55 8.49 -3.93
CA LYS A 122 -21.33 7.69 -2.97
C LYS A 122 -20.42 6.92 -2.02
N GLN A 123 -19.42 6.22 -2.55
CA GLN A 123 -18.51 5.40 -1.74
C GLN A 123 -17.64 6.25 -0.82
N ILE A 124 -17.13 7.39 -1.27
CA ILE A 124 -16.38 8.31 -0.42
C ILE A 124 -17.25 8.82 0.75
N ASP A 125 -18.50 9.18 0.48
CA ASP A 125 -19.43 9.66 1.52
C ASP A 125 -19.80 8.58 2.53
N GLU A 126 -20.00 7.33 2.08
CA GLU A 126 -20.21 6.18 2.95
C GLU A 126 -18.97 5.88 3.80
N SER A 127 -17.77 5.98 3.23
CA SER A 127 -16.52 5.82 3.96
C SER A 127 -16.35 6.86 5.05
N LEU A 128 -16.58 8.14 4.77
CA LEU A 128 -16.53 9.22 5.77
C LEU A 128 -17.50 8.96 6.93
N LYS A 129 -18.71 8.49 6.63
CA LYS A 129 -19.71 8.13 7.64
C LYS A 129 -19.23 6.98 8.53
N ARG A 130 -18.71 5.89 7.94
CA ARG A 130 -18.21 4.72 8.70
C ARG A 130 -16.97 5.06 9.52
N LEU A 131 -16.07 5.86 8.97
CA LEU A 131 -14.85 6.34 9.62
C LEU A 131 -15.10 7.46 10.65
N GLN A 132 -16.32 8.01 10.70
CA GLN A 132 -16.73 9.07 11.64
C GLN A 132 -15.80 10.30 11.58
N THR A 133 -15.45 10.71 10.37
CA THR A 133 -14.55 11.86 10.09
C THR A 133 -15.12 12.67 8.93
N ASP A 134 -14.80 13.96 8.88
CA ASP A 134 -15.19 14.88 7.80
C ASP A 134 -14.17 14.88 6.64
N HIS A 135 -12.96 14.36 6.89
CA HIS A 135 -11.91 14.27 5.89
C HIS A 135 -11.10 12.96 5.97
N ILE A 136 -10.65 12.52 4.79
CA ILE A 136 -9.70 11.44 4.56
C ILE A 136 -8.38 12.06 4.08
N ASP A 137 -7.25 11.62 4.63
CA ASP A 137 -5.95 12.17 4.24
C ASP A 137 -5.56 11.70 2.84
N LEU A 138 -5.72 10.43 2.54
CA LEU A 138 -5.43 9.87 1.21
C LEU A 138 -6.57 8.96 0.74
N ILE A 139 -7.09 9.22 -0.46
CA ILE A 139 -8.03 8.34 -1.15
C ILE A 139 -7.33 7.63 -2.31
N GLN A 140 -7.59 6.33 -2.51
CA GLN A 140 -7.04 5.61 -3.66
C GLN A 140 -8.10 4.98 -4.56
N TYR A 141 -7.85 5.01 -5.88
CA TYR A 141 -8.54 4.13 -6.83
C TYR A 141 -8.19 2.68 -6.48
N HIS A 142 -9.19 1.90 -6.07
CA HIS A 142 -9.00 0.50 -5.71
C HIS A 142 -9.06 -0.42 -6.93
N GLU A 143 -8.34 -1.53 -6.84
CA GLU A 143 -8.28 -2.57 -7.86
C GLU A 143 -8.03 -2.04 -9.28
N ASN A 144 -7.00 -1.19 -9.46
CA ASN A 144 -6.41 -0.94 -10.77
C ASN A 144 -5.65 -2.20 -11.21
N ILE A 145 -6.39 -3.20 -11.70
CA ILE A 145 -5.90 -4.56 -11.94
C ILE A 145 -6.21 -5.09 -13.34
N ARG A 146 -6.94 -4.31 -14.15
CA ARG A 146 -7.27 -4.59 -15.55
C ARG A 146 -6.73 -3.46 -16.42
N MET A 147 -6.33 -3.79 -17.65
CA MET A 147 -5.73 -2.80 -18.57
C MET A 147 -6.69 -1.66 -18.92
N GLU A 148 -7.99 -1.91 -18.86
CA GLU A 148 -9.06 -0.94 -19.13
C GLU A 148 -9.49 -0.10 -17.91
N ASP A 149 -9.02 -0.43 -16.69
CA ASP A 149 -9.39 0.34 -15.48
C ASP A 149 -9.02 1.83 -15.63
N PRO A 150 -7.80 2.21 -16.08
CA PRO A 150 -7.43 3.61 -16.32
C PRO A 150 -8.36 4.34 -17.28
N ASP A 151 -8.83 3.70 -18.36
CA ASP A 151 -9.74 4.34 -19.30
C ASP A 151 -11.08 4.69 -18.63
N ARG A 152 -11.61 3.80 -17.79
CA ARG A 152 -12.85 4.05 -17.06
C ARG A 152 -12.68 5.14 -16.01
N PHE A 153 -11.54 5.18 -15.33
CA PHE A 153 -11.27 6.20 -14.31
C PHE A 153 -11.23 7.61 -14.91
N PHE A 154 -10.64 7.76 -16.09
CA PHE A 154 -10.41 9.05 -16.76
C PHE A 154 -11.45 9.41 -17.84
N ALA A 155 -12.39 8.52 -18.16
CA ALA A 155 -13.48 8.79 -19.07
C ALA A 155 -14.37 9.96 -18.60
N PRO A 156 -15.09 10.64 -19.52
CA PRO A 156 -16.13 11.60 -19.14
C PRO A 156 -17.16 10.97 -18.21
N GLY A 157 -17.47 11.63 -17.09
CA GLY A 157 -18.33 11.06 -16.04
C GLY A 157 -17.69 9.91 -15.25
N GLY A 158 -16.39 9.66 -15.44
CA GLY A 158 -15.60 8.64 -14.76
C GLY A 158 -15.23 9.02 -13.33
N ALA A 159 -14.52 8.12 -12.67
CA ALA A 159 -14.14 8.25 -11.27
C ALA A 159 -13.33 9.51 -10.95
N LEU A 160 -12.48 9.99 -11.87
CA LEU A 160 -11.68 11.19 -11.66
C LEU A 160 -12.54 12.41 -11.33
N GLU A 161 -13.65 12.61 -12.02
CA GLU A 161 -14.56 13.72 -11.71
C GLU A 161 -15.14 13.61 -10.30
N GLY A 162 -15.39 12.38 -9.82
CA GLY A 162 -15.90 12.13 -8.47
C GLY A 162 -14.87 12.44 -7.40
N VAL A 163 -13.63 11.96 -7.57
CA VAL A 163 -12.54 12.24 -6.63
C VAL A 163 -12.20 13.73 -6.61
N MET A 164 -12.17 14.39 -7.77
CA MET A 164 -11.90 15.83 -7.84
C MET A 164 -13.01 16.66 -7.18
N ALA A 165 -14.27 16.26 -7.32
CA ALA A 165 -15.37 16.89 -6.58
C ALA A 165 -15.24 16.72 -5.07
N ALA A 166 -14.86 15.52 -4.60
CA ALA A 166 -14.58 15.28 -3.18
C ALA A 166 -13.40 16.13 -2.67
N LYS A 167 -12.33 16.27 -3.46
CA LYS A 167 -11.17 17.10 -3.11
C LYS A 167 -11.55 18.58 -3.03
N GLN A 168 -12.33 19.08 -3.99
CA GLN A 168 -12.84 20.45 -3.98
C GLN A 168 -13.76 20.72 -2.78
N ALA A 169 -14.53 19.72 -2.34
CA ALA A 169 -15.38 19.79 -1.15
C ALA A 169 -14.60 19.65 0.18
N GLY A 170 -13.26 19.51 0.15
CA GLY A 170 -12.43 19.35 1.34
C GLY A 170 -12.49 17.97 2.00
N LYS A 171 -13.16 16.99 1.38
CA LYS A 171 -13.35 15.63 1.91
C LYS A 171 -12.11 14.75 1.81
N VAL A 172 -11.23 15.02 0.84
CA VAL A 172 -9.99 14.26 0.61
C VAL A 172 -8.83 15.21 0.34
N ARG A 173 -7.62 14.88 0.83
CA ARG A 173 -6.44 15.75 0.67
C ARG A 173 -5.53 15.26 -0.47
N TYR A 174 -5.12 14.00 -0.41
CA TYR A 174 -4.24 13.34 -1.38
C TYR A 174 -4.97 12.26 -2.17
N ILE A 175 -4.51 12.01 -3.39
CA ILE A 175 -5.11 11.05 -4.33
C ILE A 175 -4.04 10.09 -4.83
N GLY A 176 -4.27 8.79 -4.69
CA GLY A 176 -3.39 7.76 -5.21
C GLY A 176 -4.15 6.64 -5.91
N PHE A 177 -3.47 5.55 -6.25
CA PHE A 177 -4.11 4.36 -6.80
C PHE A 177 -3.39 3.08 -6.34
N THR A 178 -4.12 1.98 -6.34
CA THR A 178 -3.59 0.68 -5.92
C THR A 178 -4.03 -0.46 -6.83
N GLY A 179 -3.24 -1.52 -6.84
CA GLY A 179 -3.57 -2.80 -7.46
C GLY A 179 -2.44 -3.79 -7.25
N HIS A 180 -2.70 -5.07 -7.53
CA HIS A 180 -1.77 -6.15 -7.17
C HIS A 180 -1.50 -7.18 -8.27
N LYS A 181 -2.00 -6.97 -9.50
CA LYS A 181 -1.94 -7.99 -10.56
C LYS A 181 -0.65 -7.99 -11.35
N ASP A 182 -0.46 -6.92 -12.11
CA ASP A 182 0.58 -6.84 -13.11
C ASP A 182 1.09 -5.40 -13.16
N PRO A 183 2.41 -5.18 -13.09
CA PRO A 183 3.00 -3.85 -13.16
C PRO A 183 2.63 -3.10 -14.45
N ALA A 184 2.32 -3.81 -15.55
CA ALA A 184 1.85 -3.19 -16.78
C ALA A 184 0.58 -2.35 -16.58
N VAL A 185 -0.31 -2.74 -15.66
CA VAL A 185 -1.55 -2.00 -15.36
C VAL A 185 -1.24 -0.70 -14.60
N HIS A 186 -0.21 -0.70 -13.74
CA HIS A 186 0.24 0.50 -13.04
C HIS A 186 0.97 1.47 -13.97
N LEU A 187 1.84 0.96 -14.83
CA LEU A 187 2.50 1.77 -15.86
C LEU A 187 1.46 2.42 -16.77
N ARG A 188 0.43 1.66 -17.17
CA ARG A 188 -0.67 2.19 -17.96
C ARG A 188 -1.46 3.28 -17.23
N MET A 189 -1.72 3.11 -15.93
CA MET A 189 -2.40 4.11 -15.11
C MET A 189 -1.61 5.43 -15.04
N LEU A 190 -0.29 5.34 -14.89
CA LEU A 190 0.60 6.51 -14.92
C LEU A 190 0.60 7.18 -16.31
N ASP A 191 0.66 6.40 -17.39
CA ASP A 191 0.63 6.93 -18.76
C ASP A 191 -0.67 7.67 -19.07
N ILE A 192 -1.83 7.10 -18.70
CA ILE A 192 -3.13 7.75 -18.89
C ILE A 192 -3.22 9.01 -18.02
N ALA A 193 -2.78 8.97 -16.77
CA ALA A 193 -2.78 10.15 -15.92
C ALA A 193 -1.93 11.28 -16.52
N ALA A 194 -0.75 10.98 -17.05
CA ALA A 194 0.10 11.95 -17.73
C ALA A 194 -0.58 12.58 -18.96
N GLN A 195 -1.30 11.79 -19.78
CA GLN A 195 -2.08 12.29 -20.91
C GLN A 195 -3.18 13.25 -20.47
N HIS A 196 -3.77 13.01 -19.31
CA HIS A 196 -4.78 13.88 -18.69
C HIS A 196 -4.17 14.99 -17.81
N LYS A 197 -2.84 15.15 -17.80
CA LYS A 197 -2.10 16.11 -16.96
C LYS A 197 -2.42 15.98 -15.47
N PHE A 198 -2.73 14.77 -15.03
CA PHE A 198 -3.02 14.43 -13.65
C PHE A 198 -1.77 13.80 -13.01
N HIS A 199 -1.44 14.25 -11.80
CA HIS A 199 -0.33 13.71 -11.02
C HIS A 199 -0.88 13.08 -9.74
N PHE A 200 -0.53 11.82 -9.49
CA PHE A 200 -0.88 11.12 -8.26
C PHE A 200 0.06 11.49 -7.12
N ASP A 201 -0.49 11.55 -5.91
CA ASP A 201 0.29 11.76 -4.69
C ASP A 201 0.94 10.45 -4.20
N SER A 202 0.31 9.30 -4.47
CA SER A 202 0.82 7.99 -4.06
C SER A 202 0.43 6.85 -5.01
N CYS A 203 1.18 5.76 -4.96
CA CYS A 203 0.85 4.50 -5.60
C CYS A 203 1.13 3.34 -4.64
N GLN A 204 0.16 2.42 -4.50
CA GLN A 204 0.26 1.24 -3.64
C GLN A 204 0.34 -0.05 -4.47
N MET A 205 1.30 -0.92 -4.13
CA MET A 205 1.53 -2.18 -4.85
C MET A 205 2.19 -3.24 -3.95
N PRO A 206 2.14 -4.53 -4.32
CA PRO A 206 2.90 -5.57 -3.64
C PRO A 206 4.40 -5.26 -3.74
N LEU A 207 5.07 -5.15 -2.58
CA LEU A 207 6.52 -5.01 -2.50
C LEU A 207 7.02 -5.98 -1.43
N ASN A 208 7.55 -7.12 -1.89
CA ASN A 208 7.95 -8.24 -1.05
C ASN A 208 9.06 -9.06 -1.72
N VAL A 209 9.63 -10.02 -1.00
CA VAL A 209 10.78 -10.82 -1.46
C VAL A 209 10.49 -11.75 -2.66
N MET A 210 9.22 -12.00 -2.97
CA MET A 210 8.79 -12.75 -4.15
C MET A 210 8.56 -11.81 -5.34
N ASP A 211 8.07 -10.59 -5.08
CA ASP A 211 7.75 -9.59 -6.12
C ASP A 211 8.93 -9.34 -7.06
N ALA A 212 10.15 -9.28 -6.54
CA ALA A 212 11.36 -9.04 -7.34
C ALA A 212 11.53 -9.99 -8.54
N HIS A 213 10.93 -11.19 -8.52
CA HIS A 213 11.18 -12.24 -9.51
C HIS A 213 10.03 -12.48 -10.50
N PHE A 214 8.80 -12.09 -10.15
CA PHE A 214 7.62 -12.40 -10.96
C PHE A 214 6.69 -11.20 -11.03
N ARG A 215 6.48 -10.68 -12.25
CA ARG A 215 5.69 -9.46 -12.49
C ARG A 215 6.08 -8.34 -11.51
N SER A 216 7.38 -8.02 -11.50
CA SER A 216 8.02 -7.20 -10.47
C SER A 216 7.59 -5.75 -10.54
N PHE A 217 6.81 -5.31 -9.56
CA PHE A 217 6.53 -3.89 -9.34
C PHE A 217 7.79 -3.16 -8.89
N THR A 218 8.64 -3.81 -8.09
CA THR A 218 9.93 -3.28 -7.63
C THR A 218 10.82 -2.87 -8.79
N HIS A 219 10.89 -3.66 -9.87
CA HIS A 219 11.77 -3.37 -11.01
C HIS A 219 11.11 -2.48 -12.06
N GLN A 220 9.79 -2.56 -12.22
CA GLN A 220 9.10 -1.88 -13.32
C GLN A 220 8.46 -0.54 -12.91
N VAL A 221 7.79 -0.49 -11.75
CA VAL A 221 6.94 0.65 -11.37
C VAL A 221 7.64 1.58 -10.40
N VAL A 222 8.27 1.04 -9.35
CA VAL A 222 8.95 1.83 -8.31
C VAL A 222 9.93 2.87 -8.86
N PRO A 223 10.77 2.58 -9.88
CA PRO A 223 11.69 3.57 -10.42
C PRO A 223 11.01 4.80 -11.01
N GLN A 224 9.87 4.60 -11.68
CA GLN A 224 9.08 5.69 -12.25
C GLN A 224 8.47 6.54 -11.14
N LEU A 225 7.89 5.91 -10.11
CA LEU A 225 7.30 6.61 -8.97
C LEU A 225 8.32 7.48 -8.23
N VAL A 226 9.52 6.93 -7.96
CA VAL A 226 10.62 7.67 -7.32
C VAL A 226 11.05 8.85 -8.16
N LYS A 227 11.20 8.67 -9.48
CA LYS A 227 11.57 9.74 -10.40
C LYS A 227 10.53 10.87 -10.45
N GLU A 228 9.24 10.51 -10.38
CA GLU A 228 8.12 11.46 -10.45
C GLU A 228 7.78 12.08 -9.09
N GLY A 229 8.38 11.59 -8.00
CA GLY A 229 8.10 12.07 -6.64
C GLY A 229 6.75 11.61 -6.08
N ILE A 230 6.23 10.49 -6.62
CA ILE A 230 5.00 9.83 -6.16
C ILE A 230 5.34 8.92 -4.98
N ALA A 231 4.55 8.98 -3.91
CA ALA A 231 4.79 8.16 -2.72
C ALA A 231 4.63 6.66 -3.03
N VAL A 232 5.65 5.86 -2.70
CA VAL A 232 5.60 4.40 -2.86
C VAL A 232 5.04 3.77 -1.59
N LEU A 233 3.87 3.14 -1.68
CA LEU A 233 3.25 2.42 -0.56
C LEU A 233 3.36 0.91 -0.80
N GLY A 234 4.23 0.25 -0.04
CA GLY A 234 4.43 -1.19 -0.16
C GLY A 234 3.36 -1.95 0.61
N MET A 235 2.59 -2.82 -0.04
CA MET A 235 1.64 -3.71 0.63
C MET A 235 2.04 -5.17 0.49
N LYS A 236 1.36 -6.04 1.25
CA LYS A 236 1.57 -7.50 1.24
C LYS A 236 3.03 -7.91 1.48
N PRO A 237 3.76 -7.32 2.46
CA PRO A 237 5.17 -7.64 2.69
C PRO A 237 5.39 -9.13 2.99
N ILE A 238 4.39 -9.81 3.56
CA ILE A 238 4.41 -11.24 3.90
C ILE A 238 3.37 -12.04 3.08
N GLY A 239 2.71 -11.41 2.09
CA GLY A 239 1.73 -12.08 1.22
C GLY A 239 0.59 -12.79 1.96
N SER A 240 0.07 -12.20 3.04
CA SER A 240 -0.95 -12.84 3.91
C SER A 240 -0.53 -14.22 4.45
N GLY A 241 0.78 -14.43 4.64
CA GLY A 241 1.35 -15.69 5.13
C GLY A 241 1.71 -16.69 4.03
N GLU A 242 1.24 -16.50 2.79
CA GLU A 242 1.55 -17.39 1.66
C GLU A 242 3.06 -17.48 1.40
N ILE A 243 3.76 -16.36 1.46
CA ILE A 243 5.23 -16.30 1.28
C ILE A 243 5.95 -17.20 2.28
N LEU A 244 5.47 -17.29 3.52
CA LEU A 244 6.12 -18.09 4.57
C LEU A 244 5.98 -19.60 4.34
N LYS A 245 4.96 -20.04 3.59
CA LYS A 245 4.76 -21.46 3.24
C LYS A 245 5.89 -22.01 2.36
N SER A 246 6.66 -21.14 1.73
CA SER A 246 7.87 -21.52 0.98
C SER A 246 8.99 -22.07 1.86
N GLY A 247 9.02 -21.72 3.15
CA GLY A 247 10.07 -22.12 4.09
C GLY A 247 11.44 -21.45 3.88
N VAL A 248 11.58 -20.51 2.92
CA VAL A 248 12.89 -19.91 2.58
C VAL A 248 13.18 -18.57 3.27
N VAL A 249 12.16 -17.95 3.88
CA VAL A 249 12.23 -16.64 4.53
C VAL A 249 11.42 -16.60 5.82
N THR A 250 11.84 -15.73 6.72
CA THR A 250 11.17 -15.42 7.99
C THR A 250 10.32 -14.15 7.88
N PRO A 251 9.34 -13.92 8.79
CA PRO A 251 8.56 -12.68 8.80
C PRO A 251 9.41 -11.40 8.91
N ILE A 252 10.48 -11.43 9.72
CA ILE A 252 11.36 -10.27 9.90
C ILE A 252 12.18 -10.00 8.65
N GLU A 253 12.71 -11.03 7.96
CA GLU A 253 13.39 -10.85 6.67
C GLU A 253 12.45 -10.20 5.63
N CYS A 254 11.19 -10.64 5.56
CA CYS A 254 10.20 -10.04 4.66
C CYS A 254 9.94 -8.55 4.97
N LEU A 255 9.76 -8.21 6.26
CA LEU A 255 9.50 -6.83 6.68
C LEU A 255 10.72 -5.93 6.49
N HIS A 256 11.93 -6.39 6.85
CA HIS A 256 13.17 -5.63 6.64
C HIS A 256 13.49 -5.42 5.16
N TYR A 257 13.20 -6.40 4.31
CA TYR A 257 13.30 -6.23 2.87
C TYR A 257 12.37 -5.12 2.37
N ALA A 258 11.07 -5.21 2.69
CA ALA A 258 10.09 -4.20 2.26
C ALA A 258 10.40 -2.80 2.81
N LEU A 259 10.90 -2.71 4.04
CA LEU A 259 11.35 -1.45 4.65
C LEU A 259 12.62 -0.90 4.00
N SER A 260 13.48 -1.75 3.42
CA SER A 260 14.71 -1.31 2.74
C SER A 260 14.45 -0.72 1.36
N LEU A 261 13.32 -1.05 0.74
CA LEU A 261 12.87 -0.44 -0.52
C LEU A 261 12.56 1.06 -0.30
N PRO A 262 12.52 1.90 -1.36
CA PRO A 262 12.22 3.34 -1.28
C PRO A 262 10.73 3.62 -1.00
N THR A 263 10.15 2.90 -0.05
CA THR A 263 8.76 3.04 0.37
C THR A 263 8.61 4.25 1.29
N SER A 264 7.55 5.03 1.11
CA SER A 264 7.09 5.99 2.13
C SER A 264 6.52 5.24 3.34
N THR A 265 5.83 4.11 3.12
CA THR A 265 5.38 3.20 4.18
C THR A 265 5.24 1.77 3.68
N VAL A 266 5.42 0.80 4.59
CA VAL A 266 5.11 -0.62 4.41
C VAL A 266 3.82 -0.93 5.15
N ILE A 267 2.74 -1.18 4.44
CA ILE A 267 1.43 -1.50 4.98
C ILE A 267 1.41 -2.97 5.41
N ASN A 268 1.42 -3.19 6.73
CA ASN A 268 1.45 -4.51 7.33
C ASN A 268 0.10 -4.89 7.94
N GLY A 269 -0.37 -6.10 7.64
CA GLY A 269 -1.58 -6.65 8.23
C GLY A 269 -1.35 -7.11 9.67
N CYS A 270 -2.19 -6.65 10.60
CA CYS A 270 -2.18 -7.12 11.98
C CYS A 270 -3.62 -7.49 12.40
N ASP A 271 -3.85 -8.77 12.66
CA ASP A 271 -5.12 -9.32 13.15
C ASP A 271 -5.07 -9.68 14.66
N SER A 272 -3.95 -9.38 15.31
CA SER A 272 -3.67 -9.73 16.69
C SER A 272 -2.56 -8.84 17.26
N MET A 273 -2.51 -8.74 18.59
CA MET A 273 -1.44 -8.02 19.29
C MET A 273 -0.05 -8.61 19.02
N ASP A 274 0.05 -9.93 18.79
CA ASP A 274 1.32 -10.58 18.44
C ASP A 274 1.83 -10.14 17.07
N ARG A 275 0.94 -10.01 16.08
CA ARG A 275 1.31 -9.47 14.76
C ARG A 275 1.66 -8.00 14.82
N LEU A 276 0.95 -7.23 15.66
CA LEU A 276 1.33 -5.84 15.93
C LEU A 276 2.72 -5.76 16.57
N ASN A 277 3.00 -6.58 17.58
CA ASN A 277 4.31 -6.63 18.23
C ASN A 277 5.42 -7.06 17.27
N GLN A 278 5.17 -8.00 16.36
CA GLN A 278 6.10 -8.37 15.29
C GLN A 278 6.40 -7.19 14.35
N ALA A 279 5.40 -6.38 14.01
CA ALA A 279 5.59 -5.18 13.18
C ALA A 279 6.51 -4.16 13.89
N PHE A 280 6.30 -3.94 15.19
CA PHE A 280 7.18 -3.06 15.98
C PHE A 280 8.58 -3.65 16.20
N GLU A 281 8.70 -4.97 16.37
CA GLU A 281 10.00 -5.63 16.45
C GLU A 281 10.79 -5.45 15.15
N ALA A 282 10.11 -5.56 13.99
CA ALA A 282 10.74 -5.29 12.70
C ALA A 282 11.29 -3.86 12.64
N VAL A 283 10.52 -2.85 13.05
CA VAL A 283 11.01 -1.45 13.09
C VAL A 283 12.17 -1.27 14.08
N ARG A 284 12.05 -1.81 15.30
CA ARG A 284 13.05 -1.68 16.35
C ARG A 284 14.40 -2.29 15.95
N THR A 285 14.37 -3.39 15.20
CA THR A 285 15.56 -4.11 14.74
C THR A 285 15.98 -3.72 13.33
N PHE A 286 15.25 -2.82 12.67
CA PHE A 286 15.49 -2.46 11.29
C PHE A 286 16.82 -1.73 11.14
N LYS A 287 17.62 -2.24 10.21
CA LYS A 287 18.75 -1.54 9.61
C LYS A 287 18.58 -1.64 8.11
N PRO A 288 18.75 -0.55 7.33
CA PRO A 288 18.70 -0.61 5.89
C PRO A 288 19.62 -1.73 5.37
N MET A 289 19.06 -2.64 4.57
CA MET A 289 19.83 -3.76 4.04
C MET A 289 20.88 -3.24 3.06
N SER A 290 22.10 -3.79 3.16
CA SER A 290 23.12 -3.52 2.15
C SER A 290 22.71 -4.16 0.82
N GLN A 291 23.28 -3.67 -0.28
CA GLN A 291 23.13 -4.30 -1.59
C GLN A 291 23.46 -5.81 -1.55
N ALA A 292 24.53 -6.20 -0.85
CA ALA A 292 24.95 -7.59 -0.75
C ALA A 292 23.91 -8.44 0.00
N ASP A 293 23.31 -7.90 1.07
CA ASP A 293 22.27 -8.59 1.84
C ASP A 293 20.98 -8.75 1.02
N VAL A 294 20.59 -7.72 0.26
CA VAL A 294 19.44 -7.79 -0.66
C VAL A 294 19.66 -8.87 -1.70
N VAL A 295 20.83 -8.89 -2.36
CA VAL A 295 21.18 -9.93 -3.35
C VAL A 295 21.12 -11.32 -2.74
N LYS A 296 21.71 -11.49 -1.55
CA LYS A 296 21.71 -12.77 -0.85
C LYS A 296 20.29 -13.23 -0.50
N LEU A 297 19.42 -12.33 -0.04
CA LEU A 297 18.03 -12.65 0.29
C LEU A 297 17.23 -13.02 -0.96
N LEU A 298 17.36 -12.25 -2.05
CA LEU A 298 16.66 -12.53 -3.30
C LEU A 298 17.14 -13.81 -3.99
N ALA A 299 18.42 -14.16 -3.85
CA ALA A 299 18.93 -15.45 -4.31
C ALA A 299 18.25 -16.63 -3.59
N LYS A 300 17.95 -16.50 -2.29
CA LYS A 300 17.22 -17.53 -1.53
C LYS A 300 15.77 -17.71 -2.01
N THR A 301 15.13 -16.64 -2.51
CA THR A 301 13.71 -16.67 -2.91
C THR A 301 13.47 -16.96 -4.38
N THR A 302 14.51 -16.91 -5.22
CA THR A 302 14.38 -17.00 -6.68
C THR A 302 13.53 -18.20 -7.11
N GLN A 303 13.91 -19.42 -6.71
CA GLN A 303 13.20 -20.64 -7.14
C GLN A 303 11.74 -20.68 -6.66
N ALA A 304 11.46 -20.17 -5.46
CA ALA A 304 10.12 -20.14 -4.90
C ALA A 304 9.23 -19.07 -5.59
N ALA A 305 9.82 -17.98 -6.06
CA ALA A 305 9.11 -16.82 -6.58
C ALA A 305 8.79 -16.89 -8.08
N MET A 306 9.59 -17.62 -8.86
CA MET A 306 9.60 -17.60 -10.34
C MET A 306 8.23 -17.79 -11.03
N THR A 307 7.28 -18.47 -10.39
CA THR A 307 5.97 -18.79 -10.98
C THR A 307 4.82 -17.95 -10.41
N GLY A 308 5.08 -17.12 -9.41
CA GLY A 308 4.04 -16.38 -8.67
C GLY A 308 3.16 -17.28 -7.77
N GLN A 309 3.56 -18.53 -7.51
CA GLN A 309 2.79 -19.46 -6.69
C GLN A 309 2.50 -18.93 -5.27
N PHE A 310 3.47 -18.26 -4.65
CA PHE A 310 3.32 -17.65 -3.31
C PHE A 310 2.78 -16.21 -3.35
N GLU A 311 2.34 -15.76 -4.53
CA GLU A 311 1.68 -14.47 -4.74
C GLU A 311 0.32 -14.68 -5.44
N PRO A 312 -0.63 -15.41 -4.85
CA PRO A 312 -1.91 -15.74 -5.49
C PRO A 312 -2.74 -14.50 -5.86
N PHE A 313 -2.46 -13.35 -5.25
CA PHE A 313 -3.03 -12.07 -5.64
C PHE A 313 -2.60 -11.60 -7.05
N LYS A 314 -1.44 -12.04 -7.56
CA LYS A 314 -0.99 -11.78 -8.95
C LYS A 314 -1.58 -12.77 -9.96
N THR A 315 -1.92 -13.99 -9.53
CA THR A 315 -2.20 -15.13 -10.42
C THR A 315 -3.63 -15.63 -10.38
N THR A 316 -4.44 -15.23 -9.38
CA THR A 316 -5.82 -15.73 -9.19
C THR A 316 -6.78 -14.60 -8.82
N SER A 317 -8.08 -14.73 -9.07
CA SER A 317 -9.07 -13.72 -8.68
C SER A 317 -9.48 -13.74 -7.21
N MET A 318 -8.88 -14.58 -6.37
CA MET A 318 -9.29 -14.74 -4.96
C MET A 318 -9.19 -13.45 -4.13
N PHE A 319 -8.33 -12.52 -4.54
CA PHE A 319 -8.08 -11.25 -3.89
C PHE A 319 -8.76 -10.07 -4.59
N ASP A 320 -9.57 -10.33 -5.63
CA ASP A 320 -10.17 -9.31 -6.48
C ASP A 320 -11.64 -9.13 -6.07
N GLY A 321 -11.93 -8.20 -5.15
CA GLY A 321 -13.26 -7.85 -4.67
C GLY A 321 -14.21 -7.49 -5.81
N THR A 322 -13.75 -6.63 -6.73
CA THR A 322 -14.57 -6.17 -7.87
C THR A 322 -14.84 -7.24 -8.91
N ALA A 323 -14.07 -8.33 -8.92
CA ALA A 323 -14.37 -9.48 -9.78
C ALA A 323 -15.58 -10.26 -9.27
N ARG A 324 -15.82 -10.27 -7.96
CA ARG A 324 -16.99 -10.90 -7.32
C ARG A 324 -18.17 -9.95 -7.20
N HIS A 325 -17.91 -8.65 -7.18
CA HIS A 325 -18.89 -7.60 -6.99
C HIS A 325 -18.80 -6.52 -8.09
N PRO A 326 -19.07 -6.87 -9.35
CA PRO A 326 -19.03 -5.90 -10.45
C PRO A 326 -20.00 -4.74 -10.27
N GLU A 327 -21.06 -4.92 -9.47
CA GLU A 327 -22.05 -3.88 -9.13
C GLU A 327 -21.46 -2.70 -8.35
N TRP A 328 -20.33 -2.87 -7.66
CA TRP A 328 -19.67 -1.78 -6.95
C TRP A 328 -19.03 -0.76 -7.89
N LEU A 329 -18.71 -1.16 -9.11
CA LEU A 329 -18.05 -0.30 -10.09
C LEU A 329 -18.98 0.82 -10.56
N GLY A 330 -20.30 0.55 -10.61
CA GLY A 330 -21.25 1.46 -11.25
C GLY A 330 -21.17 1.44 -12.77
#